data_AF-A0A832NIY1-F1
#
_entry.id   AF-A0A832NIY1-F1
#
_cell.length_a   1.000
_cell.length_b   1.000
_cell.length_c   1.000
_cell.angle_alpha   90.00
_cell.angle_beta   90.00
_cell.angle_gamma   90.00
#
_symmetry.space_group_name_H-M   'P 1'
#
loop_
_entity.id
_entity.type
_entity.pdbx_description
1 polymer ?
#
loop_
_entity_poly.entity_id
_entity_poly.type
_entity_poly.pdbx_seq_one_letter_code
_entity_poly.pdbx_strand_id
1 'polypeptide(L)'
;MLLYFEVYNYYLVSYNLMSKHPLELPPGRKLSREELAEALRLSIIAELDAINLYLQLARAIEDERYRKVFEDIAKEEKTHVGEFLALLKTLDQEQVEELVKGASEVKELTGLEVRDPISQQAPLSNTTNVWKVISESVVRIVDTSRVFRKFISIVRVGRGVDAVSIEPIGGARSVLPLVEISVVFKVTQRAVDYAEQFKQVPELGDAYRAAIEFAMLEDKFILEKLLGLTGAVRVEMSSWDIPGSAVSDVANAIAKIVESGAREPFI
;
A
#
# COMPACT_ATOMS: atom_id res chain seq x y z
N MET A 1 39.39 -63.93 -5.41
CA MET A 1 39.56 -62.46 -5.50
C MET A 1 38.17 -61.87 -5.62
N LEU A 2 37.55 -61.56 -4.47
CA LEU A 2 36.18 -61.07 -4.34
C LEU A 2 36.23 -59.54 -4.31
N LEU A 3 35.62 -58.88 -5.29
CA LEU A 3 35.46 -57.43 -5.31
C LEU A 3 34.09 -57.09 -4.72
N TYR A 4 34.11 -56.50 -3.53
CA TYR A 4 32.96 -55.87 -2.90
C TYR A 4 32.63 -54.57 -3.65
N PHE A 5 31.37 -54.41 -4.07
CA PHE A 5 30.80 -53.11 -4.37
C PHE A 5 29.74 -52.82 -3.31
N GLU A 6 30.10 -52.02 -2.31
CA GLU A 6 29.15 -51.42 -1.38
C GLU A 6 28.35 -50.35 -2.13
N VAL A 7 27.06 -50.62 -2.36
CA VAL A 7 26.09 -49.61 -2.77
C VAL A 7 25.65 -48.89 -1.51
N TYR A 8 26.15 -47.67 -1.31
CA TYR A 8 25.66 -46.78 -0.27
C TYR A 8 24.24 -46.34 -0.61
N ASN A 9 23.26 -47.00 0.02
CA ASN A 9 21.87 -46.59 0.01
C ASN A 9 21.75 -45.34 0.91
N TYR A 10 21.80 -44.16 0.29
CA TYR A 10 21.44 -42.92 0.99
C TYR A 10 19.95 -42.97 1.29
N TYR A 11 19.60 -43.27 2.53
CA TYR A 11 18.27 -43.02 3.07
C TYR A 11 18.00 -41.52 2.95
N LEU A 12 17.23 -41.12 1.94
CA LEU A 12 16.51 -39.86 1.93
C LEU A 12 15.54 -39.91 3.10
N VAL A 13 15.94 -39.30 4.22
CA VAL A 13 15.05 -38.98 5.33
C VAL A 13 14.06 -37.95 4.77
N SER A 14 12.94 -38.45 4.26
CA SER A 14 11.79 -37.63 3.91
C SER A 14 11.32 -36.99 5.21
N TYR A 15 11.61 -35.70 5.40
CA TYR A 15 11.01 -34.91 6.47
C TYR A 15 9.50 -34.84 6.16
N ASN A 16 8.76 -35.81 6.68
CA ASN A 16 7.31 -35.71 6.73
C ASN A 16 6.98 -34.53 7.64
N LEU A 17 6.42 -33.46 7.08
CA LEU A 17 5.56 -32.60 7.87
C LEU A 17 4.51 -33.51 8.54
N MET A 18 4.24 -33.30 9.83
CA MET A 18 3.28 -34.12 10.60
C MET A 18 1.81 -33.92 10.15
N SER A 19 1.56 -33.09 9.13
CA SER A 19 0.27 -32.91 8.47
C SER A 19 0.24 -33.69 7.15
N LYS A 20 -0.85 -34.42 6.87
CA LYS A 20 -1.06 -35.08 5.57
C LYS A 20 -0.93 -34.06 4.44
N HIS A 21 -0.19 -34.40 3.38
CA HIS A 21 0.00 -33.51 2.24
C HIS A 21 -1.38 -33.19 1.59
N PRO A 22 -1.72 -31.92 1.29
CA PRO A 22 -3.03 -31.54 0.74
C PRO A 22 -3.41 -32.24 -0.59
N LEU A 23 -2.43 -32.85 -1.27
CA LEU A 23 -2.64 -33.64 -2.50
C LEU A 23 -3.07 -35.10 -2.23
N GLU A 24 -3.09 -35.56 -0.98
CA GLU A 24 -3.61 -36.88 -0.60
C GLU A 24 -5.14 -36.89 -0.39
N LEU A 25 -5.84 -35.89 -0.94
CA LEU A 25 -7.29 -35.86 -0.92
C LEU A 25 -7.88 -36.77 -2.02
N PRO A 26 -8.94 -37.54 -1.72
CA PRO A 26 -9.68 -38.26 -2.74
C PRO A 26 -10.12 -37.31 -3.87
N PRO A 27 -10.05 -37.73 -5.15
CA PRO A 27 -10.48 -36.91 -6.27
C PRO A 27 -11.90 -36.36 -6.05
N GLY A 28 -12.05 -35.04 -6.19
CA GLY A 28 -13.34 -34.35 -6.03
C GLY A 28 -13.68 -33.90 -4.61
N ARG A 29 -12.90 -34.27 -3.59
CA ARG A 29 -13.04 -33.72 -2.24
C ARG A 29 -12.49 -32.29 -2.17
N LYS A 30 -13.27 -31.38 -1.58
CA LYS A 30 -12.82 -30.01 -1.25
C LYS A 30 -12.32 -29.96 0.19
N LEU A 31 -11.41 -29.03 0.47
CA LEU A 31 -10.94 -28.74 1.82
C LEU A 31 -12.09 -28.22 2.69
N SER A 32 -12.14 -28.62 3.96
CA SER A 32 -12.94 -27.92 4.96
C SER A 32 -12.39 -26.51 5.21
N ARG A 33 -13.12 -25.70 6.00
CA ARG A 33 -12.65 -24.36 6.38
C ARG A 33 -11.35 -24.43 7.18
N GLU A 34 -11.25 -25.41 8.07
CA GLU A 34 -10.09 -25.66 8.93
C GLU A 34 -8.91 -26.18 8.10
N GLU A 35 -9.15 -27.17 7.22
CA GLU A 35 -8.12 -27.69 6.31
C GLU A 35 -7.63 -26.62 5.33
N LEU A 36 -8.49 -25.66 4.94
CA LEU A 36 -8.09 -24.50 4.14
C LEU A 36 -7.19 -23.54 4.93
N ALA A 37 -7.50 -23.28 6.20
CA ALA A 37 -6.63 -22.47 7.05
C ALA A 37 -5.25 -23.14 7.25
N GLU A 38 -5.23 -24.46 7.44
CA GLU A 38 -3.99 -25.25 7.47
C GLU A 38 -3.20 -25.14 6.16
N ALA A 39 -3.87 -25.28 5.02
CA ALA A 39 -3.25 -25.12 3.71
C ALA A 39 -2.63 -23.72 3.54
N LEU A 40 -3.31 -22.66 3.98
CA LEU A 40 -2.76 -21.30 3.94
C LEU A 40 -1.53 -21.15 4.83
N ARG A 41 -1.51 -21.73 6.04
CA ARG A 41 -0.30 -21.72 6.89
C ARG A 41 0.86 -22.46 6.24
N LEU A 42 0.59 -23.59 5.59
CA LEU A 42 1.60 -24.34 4.83
C LEU A 42 2.13 -23.54 3.64
N SER A 43 1.26 -22.84 2.91
CA SER A 43 1.67 -21.93 1.83
C SER A 43 2.56 -20.80 2.35
N ILE A 44 2.20 -20.15 3.46
CA ILE A 44 3.05 -19.12 4.09
C ILE A 44 4.44 -19.67 4.44
N ILE A 45 4.51 -20.89 4.98
CA ILE A 45 5.79 -21.55 5.28
C ILE A 45 6.61 -21.76 4.00
N ALA A 46 5.98 -22.24 2.93
CA ALA A 46 6.64 -22.48 1.66
C ALA A 46 7.22 -21.18 1.06
N GLU A 47 6.45 -20.09 1.08
CA GLU A 47 6.94 -18.80 0.58
C GLU A 47 8.07 -18.22 1.46
N LEU A 48 7.98 -18.36 2.78
CA LEU A 48 9.06 -17.96 3.69
C LEU A 48 10.36 -18.75 3.45
N ASP A 49 10.25 -20.04 3.14
CA ASP A 49 11.40 -20.87 2.75
C ASP A 49 11.98 -20.41 1.40
N ALA A 50 11.13 -20.17 0.41
CA ALA A 50 11.52 -19.66 -0.91
C ALA A 50 12.28 -18.31 -0.82
N ILE A 51 11.77 -17.36 -0.02
CA ILE A 51 12.44 -16.08 0.24
C ILE A 51 13.87 -16.30 0.76
N ASN A 52 14.02 -17.17 1.76
CA ASN A 52 15.33 -17.43 2.36
C ASN A 52 16.26 -18.15 1.39
N LEU A 53 15.76 -19.14 0.65
CA LEU A 53 16.50 -19.85 -0.39
C LEU A 53 17.04 -18.88 -1.45
N TYR A 54 16.16 -18.05 -2.04
CA TYR A 54 16.57 -17.13 -3.09
C TYR A 54 17.55 -16.06 -2.60
N LEU A 55 17.36 -15.52 -1.39
CA LEU A 55 18.32 -14.57 -0.82
C LEU A 55 19.68 -15.22 -0.48
N GLN A 56 19.70 -16.49 -0.06
CA GLN A 56 20.95 -17.22 0.16
C GLN A 56 21.70 -17.45 -1.15
N LEU A 57 20.99 -17.88 -2.21
CA LEU A 57 21.56 -18.04 -3.53
C LEU A 57 22.07 -16.70 -4.09
N ALA A 58 21.29 -15.62 -3.94
CA ALA A 58 21.69 -14.27 -4.35
C ALA A 58 23.02 -13.84 -3.70
N ARG A 59 23.22 -14.12 -2.40
CA ARG A 59 24.48 -13.82 -1.69
C ARG A 59 25.68 -14.65 -2.19
N ALA A 60 25.43 -15.82 -2.76
CA ALA A 60 26.46 -16.72 -3.28
C ALA A 60 26.81 -16.47 -4.76
N ILE A 61 26.07 -15.59 -5.45
CA ILE A 61 26.27 -15.27 -6.86
C ILE A 61 27.12 -14.00 -7.01
N GLU A 62 28.25 -14.12 -7.72
CA GLU A 62 29.14 -12.98 -8.00
C GLU A 62 28.61 -12.08 -9.13
N ASP A 63 27.99 -12.67 -10.17
CA ASP A 63 27.47 -11.91 -11.32
C ASP A 63 26.18 -11.16 -10.94
N GLU A 64 26.29 -9.84 -10.91
CA GLU A 64 25.21 -8.93 -10.49
C GLU A 64 23.92 -9.11 -11.30
N ARG A 65 24.00 -9.51 -12.57
CA ARG A 65 22.81 -9.67 -13.43
C ARG A 65 21.93 -10.80 -12.93
N TYR A 66 22.54 -11.91 -12.52
CA TYR A 66 21.82 -13.07 -11.98
C TYR A 66 21.37 -12.81 -10.55
N ARG A 67 22.21 -12.19 -9.71
CA ARG A 67 21.85 -11.82 -8.34
C ARG A 67 20.57 -10.98 -8.29
N LYS A 68 20.45 -9.97 -9.16
CA LYS A 68 19.26 -9.11 -9.23
C LYS A 68 17.96 -9.89 -9.48
N VAL A 69 18.01 -10.92 -10.32
CA VAL A 69 16.83 -11.76 -10.60
C VAL A 69 16.39 -12.52 -9.35
N PHE A 70 17.33 -13.14 -8.62
CA PHE A 70 17.00 -13.82 -7.36
C PHE A 70 16.49 -12.87 -6.27
N GLU A 71 17.05 -11.66 -6.17
CA GLU A 71 16.58 -10.65 -5.22
C GLU A 71 15.17 -10.15 -5.55
N ASP A 72 14.84 -10.01 -6.84
CA ASP A 72 13.52 -9.59 -7.30
C ASP A 72 12.47 -10.68 -7.07
N ILE A 73 12.78 -11.95 -7.40
CA ILE A 73 11.89 -13.09 -7.10
C ILE A 73 11.68 -13.18 -5.57
N ALA A 74 12.72 -13.07 -4.76
CA ALA A 74 12.58 -13.09 -3.30
C ALA A 74 11.71 -11.93 -2.76
N LYS A 75 11.60 -10.82 -3.50
CA LYS A 75 10.70 -9.71 -3.17
C LYS A 75 9.26 -10.02 -3.58
N GLU A 76 9.04 -10.69 -4.71
CA GLU A 76 7.72 -11.20 -5.12
C GLU A 76 7.19 -12.20 -4.09
N GLU A 77 7.99 -13.16 -3.63
CA GLU A 77 7.55 -14.14 -2.63
C GLU A 77 7.15 -13.50 -1.28
N LYS A 78 7.77 -12.38 -0.90
CA LYS A 78 7.32 -11.58 0.27
C LYS A 78 5.91 -11.04 0.10
N THR A 79 5.51 -10.74 -1.14
CA THR A 79 4.15 -10.32 -1.47
C THR A 79 3.20 -11.50 -1.33
N HIS A 80 3.57 -12.68 -1.84
CA HIS A 80 2.78 -13.91 -1.71
C HIS A 80 2.56 -14.30 -0.24
N VAL A 81 3.57 -14.16 0.63
CA VAL A 81 3.39 -14.30 2.10
C VAL A 81 2.26 -13.38 2.61
N GLY A 82 2.25 -12.13 2.15
CA GLY A 82 1.22 -11.15 2.50
C GLY A 82 -0.18 -11.56 2.03
N GLU A 83 -0.29 -12.08 0.80
CA GLU A 83 -1.56 -12.56 0.22
C GLU A 83 -2.15 -13.74 1.01
N PHE A 84 -1.34 -14.76 1.28
CA PHE A 84 -1.79 -15.92 2.07
C PHE A 84 -2.11 -15.55 3.51
N LEU A 85 -1.32 -14.66 4.14
CA LEU A 85 -1.59 -14.18 5.48
C LEU A 85 -2.91 -13.38 5.53
N ALA A 86 -3.19 -12.55 4.51
CA ALA A 86 -4.44 -11.81 4.43
C ALA A 86 -5.65 -12.76 4.34
N LEU A 87 -5.57 -13.81 3.53
CA LEU A 87 -6.62 -14.84 3.46
C LEU A 87 -6.77 -15.58 4.80
N LEU A 88 -5.66 -15.95 5.45
CA LEU A 88 -5.69 -16.67 6.73
C LEU A 88 -6.39 -15.86 7.82
N LYS A 89 -6.14 -14.54 7.88
CA LYS A 89 -6.81 -13.61 8.81
C LYS A 89 -8.34 -13.59 8.64
N THR A 90 -8.88 -13.94 7.47
CA THR A 90 -10.34 -14.05 7.25
C THR A 90 -10.94 -15.37 7.75
N LEU A 91 -10.12 -16.42 7.86
CA LEU A 91 -10.58 -17.77 8.21
C LEU A 91 -10.38 -18.10 9.68
N ASP A 92 -9.28 -17.63 10.26
CA ASP A 92 -8.84 -17.90 11.63
C ASP A 92 -8.69 -16.61 12.45
N GLN A 93 -9.70 -16.36 13.30
CA GLN A 93 -9.74 -15.19 14.16
C GLN A 93 -8.78 -15.30 15.36
N GLU A 94 -8.50 -16.51 15.85
CA GLU A 94 -7.55 -16.73 16.93
C GLU A 94 -6.14 -16.34 16.48
N GLN A 95 -5.75 -16.70 15.25
CA GLN A 95 -4.49 -16.26 14.66
C GLN A 95 -4.36 -14.73 14.61
N VAL A 96 -5.44 -14.00 14.34
CA VAL A 96 -5.44 -12.52 14.35
C VAL A 96 -5.15 -11.99 15.76
N GLU A 97 -5.79 -12.55 16.78
CA GLU A 97 -5.59 -12.15 18.17
C GLU A 97 -4.15 -12.42 18.63
N GLU A 98 -3.60 -13.58 18.31
CA GLU A 98 -2.23 -13.96 18.65
C GLU A 98 -1.18 -13.11 17.91
N LEU A 99 -1.44 -12.67 16.67
CA LEU A 99 -0.57 -11.72 15.97
C LEU A 99 -0.50 -10.37 16.69
N VAL A 100 -1.62 -9.87 17.24
CA VAL A 100 -1.67 -8.62 18.01
C VAL A 100 -0.95 -8.77 19.35
N LYS A 101 -1.16 -9.89 20.05
CA LYS A 101 -0.44 -10.18 21.30
C LYS A 101 1.06 -10.27 21.07
N GLY A 102 1.50 -11.03 20.07
CA GLY A 102 2.92 -11.16 19.72
C GLY A 102 3.57 -9.82 19.35
N ALA A 103 2.86 -8.96 18.60
CA ALA A 103 3.34 -7.60 18.32
C ALA A 103 3.51 -6.75 19.60
N SER A 104 2.60 -6.91 20.56
CA SER A 104 2.66 -6.24 21.86
C SER A 104 3.81 -6.77 22.72
N GLU A 105 4.02 -8.08 22.76
CA GLU A 105 5.14 -8.72 23.47
C GLU A 105 6.49 -8.27 22.92
N VAL A 106 6.65 -8.19 21.58
CA VAL A 106 7.88 -7.66 20.96
C VAL A 106 8.11 -6.22 21.38
N LYS A 107 7.06 -5.39 21.45
CA LYS A 107 7.17 -4.00 21.91
C LYS A 107 7.60 -3.92 23.37
N GLU A 108 7.06 -4.77 24.24
CA GLU A 108 7.45 -4.84 25.65
C GLU A 108 8.89 -5.31 25.83
N LEU A 109 9.33 -6.31 25.08
CA LEU A 109 10.66 -6.91 25.20
C LEU A 109 11.77 -6.09 24.55
N THR A 110 11.48 -5.40 23.44
CA THR A 110 12.50 -4.75 22.60
C THR A 110 12.34 -3.24 22.47
N GLY A 111 11.18 -2.69 22.84
CA GLY A 111 10.82 -1.29 22.60
C GLY A 111 10.52 -0.95 21.14
N LEU A 112 10.60 -1.93 20.22
CA LEU A 112 10.30 -1.71 18.81
C LEU A 112 8.80 -1.73 18.56
N GLU A 113 8.30 -0.71 17.87
CA GLU A 113 6.91 -0.69 17.43
C GLU A 113 6.75 -1.52 16.16
N VAL A 114 6.07 -2.66 16.28
CA VAL A 114 5.66 -3.46 15.12
C VAL A 114 4.50 -2.74 14.45
N ARG A 115 4.73 -2.23 13.24
CA ARG A 115 3.72 -1.59 12.41
C ARG A 115 3.22 -2.60 11.39
N ASP A 116 2.00 -3.09 11.59
CA ASP A 116 1.34 -3.92 10.59
C ASP A 116 0.83 -3.01 9.45
N PRO A 117 1.22 -3.21 8.18
CA PRO A 117 0.82 -2.33 7.06
C PRO A 117 -0.70 -2.23 6.87
N ILE A 118 -1.46 -3.17 7.45
CA ILE A 118 -2.94 -3.27 7.35
C ILE A 118 -3.62 -3.21 8.74
N SER A 119 -2.95 -2.73 9.80
CA SER A 119 -3.67 -2.41 11.05
C SER A 119 -4.31 -1.01 10.97
N GLN A 120 -5.34 -0.91 10.14
CA GLN A 120 -6.36 0.13 10.24
C GLN A 120 -7.70 -0.44 10.77
N GLN A 121 -7.67 -1.67 11.29
CA GLN A 121 -8.79 -2.34 11.93
C GLN A 121 -8.29 -3.03 13.21
N ALA A 122 -7.79 -2.27 14.17
CA ALA A 122 -7.78 -2.77 15.55
C ALA A 122 -9.24 -2.81 16.03
N PRO A 123 -9.72 -3.90 16.65
CA PRO A 123 -10.95 -3.85 17.44
C PRO A 123 -10.76 -2.76 18.49
N LEU A 124 -11.72 -1.84 18.55
CA LEU A 124 -11.66 -0.58 19.27
C LEU A 124 -11.10 -0.79 20.68
N SER A 125 -9.90 -0.27 20.92
CA SER A 125 -9.40 -0.07 22.29
C SER A 125 -10.46 0.71 23.08
N ASN A 126 -10.68 0.33 24.34
CA ASN A 126 -11.79 0.75 25.23
C ASN A 126 -11.89 2.28 25.53
N THR A 127 -11.27 3.14 24.72
CA THR A 127 -11.23 4.61 24.89
C THR A 127 -11.29 5.37 23.55
N THR A 128 -11.81 4.74 22.50
CA THR A 128 -11.81 5.37 21.16
C THR A 128 -13.10 6.15 20.94
N ASN A 129 -13.00 7.47 21.01
CA ASN A 129 -14.07 8.41 20.65
C ASN A 129 -14.54 8.13 19.20
N VAL A 130 -15.83 7.86 18.98
CA VAL A 130 -16.38 7.54 17.65
C VAL A 130 -16.10 8.64 16.64
N TRP A 131 -16.13 9.91 17.05
CA TRP A 131 -15.79 11.03 16.18
C TRP A 131 -14.34 10.98 15.68
N LYS A 132 -13.41 10.44 16.48
CA LYS A 132 -12.03 10.22 16.05
C LYS A 132 -11.99 9.20 14.92
N VAL A 133 -12.68 8.07 15.08
CA VAL A 133 -12.77 7.01 14.05
C VAL A 133 -13.38 7.54 12.75
N ILE A 134 -14.46 8.34 12.86
CA ILE A 134 -15.08 8.99 11.70
C ILE A 134 -14.08 9.92 11.02
N SER A 135 -13.42 10.79 11.78
CA SER A 135 -12.46 11.75 11.22
C SER A 135 -11.27 11.08 10.52
N GLU A 136 -10.69 10.04 11.12
CA GLU A 136 -9.58 9.29 10.54
C GLU A 136 -10.01 8.54 9.27
N SER A 137 -11.23 7.99 9.28
CA SER A 137 -11.78 7.30 8.11
C SER A 137 -12.01 8.25 6.94
N VAL A 138 -12.55 9.43 7.19
CA VAL A 138 -12.74 10.47 6.17
C VAL A 138 -11.39 10.94 5.62
N VAL A 139 -10.44 11.30 6.49
CA VAL A 139 -9.10 11.77 6.08
C VAL A 139 -8.40 10.74 5.19
N ARG A 140 -8.48 9.46 5.55
CA ARG A 140 -7.92 8.37 4.76
C ARG A 140 -8.50 8.29 3.35
N ILE A 141 -9.82 8.38 3.22
CA ILE A 141 -10.47 8.35 1.89
C ILE A 141 -10.03 9.56 1.08
N VAL A 142 -10.01 10.76 1.68
CA VAL A 142 -9.51 11.97 1.01
C VAL A 142 -8.08 11.78 0.51
N ASP A 143 -7.16 11.30 1.36
CA ASP A 143 -5.75 11.14 1.02
C ASP A 143 -5.52 10.06 -0.05
N THR A 144 -6.34 9.00 -0.05
CA THR A 144 -6.28 7.96 -1.08
C THR A 144 -6.76 8.49 -2.43
N SER A 145 -7.86 9.25 -2.43
CA SER A 145 -8.51 9.77 -3.63
C SER A 145 -7.77 10.92 -4.30
N ARG A 146 -6.98 11.71 -3.56
CA ARG A 146 -6.18 12.80 -4.12
C ARG A 146 -5.13 12.30 -5.11
N VAL A 147 -4.98 13.04 -6.21
CA VAL A 147 -3.98 12.75 -7.25
C VAL A 147 -2.83 13.77 -7.19
N PHE A 148 -3.11 15.06 -7.34
CA PHE A 148 -2.05 16.06 -7.54
C PHE A 148 -1.14 16.23 -6.33
N ARG A 149 -1.68 16.09 -5.10
CA ARG A 149 -0.90 16.19 -3.85
C ARG A 149 0.26 15.20 -3.75
N LYS A 150 0.25 14.11 -4.54
CA LYS A 150 1.35 13.13 -4.59
C LYS A 150 2.57 13.65 -5.37
N PHE A 151 2.37 14.68 -6.20
CA PHE A 151 3.36 15.17 -7.16
C PHE A 151 3.75 16.63 -6.95
N ILE A 152 3.05 17.38 -6.08
CA ILE A 152 3.34 18.79 -5.77
C ILE A 152 3.79 18.95 -4.31
N SER A 153 4.64 19.95 -4.07
CA SER A 153 5.07 20.31 -2.72
C SER A 153 3.95 20.97 -1.92
N ILE A 154 3.80 20.57 -0.65
CA ILE A 154 2.75 21.06 0.24
C ILE A 154 3.37 21.94 1.32
N VAL A 155 2.89 23.18 1.44
CA VAL A 155 3.28 24.11 2.52
C VAL A 155 2.08 24.38 3.42
N ARG A 156 2.26 24.25 4.74
CA ARG A 156 1.22 24.54 5.73
C ARG A 156 1.42 25.94 6.30
N VAL A 157 0.43 26.80 6.12
CA VAL A 157 0.51 28.22 6.54
C VAL A 157 -0.20 28.51 7.87
N GLY A 158 -0.93 27.54 8.42
CA GLY A 158 -1.69 27.69 9.68
C GLY A 158 -3.16 28.02 9.46
N ARG A 159 -3.96 27.97 10.54
CA ARG A 159 -5.41 28.30 10.49
C ARG A 159 -5.61 29.81 10.50
N GLY A 160 -6.64 30.29 9.79
CA GLY A 160 -7.02 31.70 9.76
C GLY A 160 -6.13 32.61 8.90
N VAL A 161 -5.30 32.02 8.03
CA VAL A 161 -4.52 32.77 7.05
C VAL A 161 -5.34 32.87 5.78
N ASP A 162 -5.68 34.08 5.36
CA ASP A 162 -6.50 34.30 4.17
C ASP A 162 -5.66 34.55 2.91
N ALA A 163 -4.36 34.81 3.06
CA ALA A 163 -3.47 35.06 1.93
C ALA A 163 -1.99 34.78 2.28
N VAL A 164 -1.21 34.42 1.26
CA VAL A 164 0.23 34.16 1.36
C VAL A 164 1.00 35.15 0.50
N SER A 165 2.02 35.81 1.07
CA SER A 165 2.92 36.65 0.29
C SER A 165 3.98 35.77 -0.40
N ILE A 166 4.15 35.95 -1.71
CA ILE A 166 5.14 35.26 -2.53
C ILE A 166 6.09 36.29 -3.13
N GLU A 167 7.38 36.11 -2.90
CA GLU A 167 8.45 36.94 -3.43
C GLU A 167 9.35 36.07 -4.35
N PRO A 168 9.15 36.14 -5.68
CA PRO A 168 10.01 35.42 -6.62
C PRO A 168 11.41 36.02 -6.63
N ILE A 169 12.43 35.20 -6.89
CA ILE A 169 13.81 35.68 -7.05
C ILE A 169 13.86 36.65 -8.23
N GLY A 170 14.11 37.94 -7.96
CA GLY A 170 14.13 39.00 -8.96
C GLY A 170 12.75 39.53 -9.40
N GLY A 171 11.67 39.12 -8.73
CA GLY A 171 10.30 39.53 -9.03
C GLY A 171 9.69 40.49 -8.00
N ALA A 172 8.53 41.06 -8.34
CA ALA A 172 7.75 41.85 -7.40
C ALA A 172 7.00 40.96 -6.41
N ARG A 173 6.88 41.42 -5.16
CA ARG A 173 6.04 40.77 -4.15
C ARG A 173 4.59 40.69 -4.64
N SER A 174 4.03 39.49 -4.59
CA SER A 174 2.63 39.22 -4.92
C SER A 174 1.92 38.59 -3.72
N VAL A 175 0.61 38.77 -3.63
CA VAL A 175 -0.22 38.17 -2.57
C VAL A 175 -1.16 37.16 -3.22
N LEU A 176 -1.05 35.91 -2.81
CA LEU A 176 -1.91 34.83 -3.26
C LEU A 176 -3.02 34.59 -2.21
N PRO A 177 -4.29 34.93 -2.50
CA PRO A 177 -5.39 34.64 -1.59
C PRO A 177 -5.60 33.12 -1.49
N LEU A 178 -5.86 32.65 -0.27
CA LEU A 178 -6.27 31.28 -0.02
C LEU A 178 -7.78 31.14 -0.24
N VAL A 179 -8.18 29.95 -0.66
CA VAL A 179 -9.59 29.60 -0.89
C VAL A 179 -9.97 28.48 0.04
N GLU A 180 -11.14 28.60 0.65
CA GLU A 180 -11.73 27.52 1.44
C GLU A 180 -12.49 26.57 0.51
N ILE A 181 -12.17 25.29 0.61
CA ILE A 181 -12.94 24.20 0.01
C ILE A 181 -13.59 23.46 1.17
N SER A 182 -14.90 23.24 1.10
CA SER A 182 -15.64 22.54 2.14
C SER A 182 -16.75 21.70 1.53
N VAL A 183 -16.87 20.46 1.98
CA VAL A 183 -17.99 19.57 1.65
C VAL A 183 -18.59 19.06 2.95
N VAL A 184 -19.90 19.20 3.10
CA VAL A 184 -20.63 18.83 4.31
C VAL A 184 -21.23 17.44 4.10
N PHE A 185 -21.14 16.58 5.11
CA PHE A 185 -21.82 15.28 5.14
C PHE A 185 -22.61 15.10 6.42
N LYS A 186 -23.45 14.08 6.41
CA LYS A 186 -24.30 13.71 7.55
C LYS A 186 -23.89 12.34 8.07
N VAL A 187 -23.99 12.16 9.37
CA VAL A 187 -23.89 10.85 10.04
C VAL A 187 -25.15 10.71 10.88
N THR A 188 -25.84 9.59 10.75
CA THR A 188 -27.07 9.37 11.53
C THR A 188 -26.71 9.09 12.98
N GLN A 189 -27.46 9.66 13.92
CA GLN A 189 -27.26 9.38 15.35
C GLN A 189 -27.33 7.88 15.63
N ARG A 190 -28.26 7.17 14.97
CA ARG A 190 -28.38 5.71 15.04
C ARG A 190 -27.08 4.98 14.67
N ALA A 191 -26.36 5.41 13.64
CA ALA A 191 -25.10 4.79 13.25
C ALA A 191 -24.01 5.01 14.29
N VAL A 192 -24.00 6.19 14.93
CA VAL A 192 -23.09 6.51 16.05
C VAL A 192 -23.42 5.62 17.26
N ASP A 193 -24.68 5.60 17.69
CA ASP A 193 -25.13 4.83 18.85
C ASP A 193 -24.86 3.33 18.68
N TYR A 194 -25.11 2.80 17.47
CA TYR A 194 -24.82 1.40 17.15
C TYR A 194 -23.31 1.11 17.17
N ALA A 195 -22.50 2.00 16.62
CA ALA A 195 -21.04 1.87 16.64
C ALA A 195 -20.49 1.85 18.08
N GLU A 196 -21.01 2.73 18.95
CA GLU A 196 -20.63 2.78 20.37
C GLU A 196 -21.05 1.51 21.13
N GLN A 197 -22.31 1.09 20.95
CA GLN A 197 -22.88 -0.05 21.66
C GLN A 197 -22.19 -1.37 21.29
N PHE A 198 -21.96 -1.60 20.00
CA PHE A 198 -21.41 -2.86 19.49
C PHE A 198 -19.90 -2.82 19.27
N LYS A 199 -19.24 -1.68 19.55
CA LYS A 199 -17.81 -1.45 19.29
C LYS A 199 -17.46 -1.81 17.85
N GLN A 200 -18.23 -1.24 16.91
CA GLN A 200 -18.04 -1.42 15.46
C GLN A 200 -17.79 -0.08 14.79
N VAL A 201 -17.30 -0.11 13.56
CA VAL A 201 -17.12 1.11 12.75
C VAL A 201 -18.51 1.61 12.33
N PRO A 202 -18.83 2.91 12.50
CA PRO A 202 -20.11 3.44 12.04
C PRO A 202 -20.26 3.34 10.53
N GLU A 203 -21.50 3.25 10.06
CA GLU A 203 -21.79 3.34 8.63
C GLU A 203 -21.53 4.78 8.15
N LEU A 204 -20.61 4.94 7.20
CA LEU A 204 -20.09 6.24 6.77
C LEU A 204 -20.24 6.51 5.26
N GLY A 205 -21.27 5.93 4.63
CA GLY A 205 -21.50 6.07 3.18
C GLY A 205 -21.57 7.53 2.69
N ASP A 206 -22.27 8.40 3.42
CA ASP A 206 -22.36 9.83 3.10
C ASP A 206 -21.02 10.55 3.29
N ALA A 207 -20.29 10.19 4.34
CA ALA A 207 -18.99 10.77 4.65
C ALA A 207 -17.94 10.39 3.60
N TYR A 208 -17.95 9.14 3.12
CA TYR A 208 -17.05 8.69 2.06
C TYR A 208 -17.33 9.36 0.72
N ARG A 209 -18.61 9.57 0.38
CA ARG A 209 -18.97 10.33 -0.83
C ARG A 209 -18.48 11.77 -0.75
N ALA A 210 -18.71 12.44 0.37
CA ALA A 210 -18.22 13.80 0.58
C ALA A 210 -16.69 13.89 0.59
N ALA A 211 -15.99 12.89 1.12
CA ALA A 211 -14.52 12.81 1.08
C ALA A 211 -13.99 12.76 -0.35
N ILE A 212 -14.59 11.90 -1.19
CA ILE A 212 -14.22 11.78 -2.61
C ILE A 212 -14.52 13.09 -3.35
N GLU A 213 -15.71 13.67 -3.14
CA GLU A 213 -16.09 14.93 -3.74
C GLU A 213 -15.12 16.06 -3.36
N PHE A 214 -14.75 16.14 -2.08
CA PHE A 214 -13.76 17.11 -1.59
C PHE A 214 -12.40 16.95 -2.28
N ALA A 215 -11.92 15.71 -2.40
CA ALA A 215 -10.66 15.42 -3.10
C ALA A 215 -10.72 15.83 -4.58
N MET A 216 -11.84 15.55 -5.26
CA MET A 216 -12.05 15.94 -6.66
C MET A 216 -12.13 17.45 -6.84
N LEU A 217 -12.79 18.19 -5.94
CA LEU A 217 -12.87 19.65 -5.98
C LEU A 217 -11.48 20.28 -5.81
N GLU A 218 -10.69 19.74 -4.88
CA GLU A 218 -9.31 20.19 -4.68
C GLU A 218 -8.43 19.91 -5.90
N ASP A 219 -8.45 18.68 -6.43
CA ASP A 219 -7.65 18.32 -7.61
C ASP A 219 -8.07 19.15 -8.84
N LYS A 220 -9.36 19.39 -9.03
CA LYS A 220 -9.88 20.27 -10.08
C LYS A 220 -9.35 21.70 -9.92
N PHE A 221 -9.40 22.24 -8.70
CA PHE A 221 -8.89 23.58 -8.42
C PHE A 221 -7.39 23.69 -8.73
N ILE A 222 -6.60 22.70 -8.32
CA ILE A 222 -5.17 22.63 -8.62
C ILE A 222 -4.94 22.61 -10.14
N LEU A 223 -5.64 21.73 -10.86
CA LEU A 223 -5.53 21.60 -12.31
C LEU A 223 -5.83 22.92 -13.03
N GLU A 224 -6.94 23.59 -12.68
CA GLU A 224 -7.30 24.88 -13.28
C GLU A 224 -6.22 25.95 -13.04
N LYS A 225 -5.60 25.96 -11.84
CA LYS A 225 -4.50 26.88 -11.55
C LYS A 225 -3.23 26.55 -12.31
N LEU A 226 -2.88 25.27 -12.45
CA LEU A 226 -1.72 24.82 -13.24
C LEU A 226 -1.88 25.20 -14.72
N LEU A 227 -3.05 24.95 -15.31
CA LEU A 227 -3.35 25.33 -16.69
C LEU A 227 -3.36 26.86 -16.90
N GLY A 228 -3.70 27.61 -15.86
CA GLY A 228 -3.74 29.08 -15.85
C GLY A 228 -2.39 29.77 -15.66
N LEU A 229 -1.29 29.03 -15.43
CA LEU A 229 0.03 29.64 -15.22
C LEU A 229 0.53 30.35 -16.49
N THR A 230 0.90 31.63 -16.34
CA THR A 230 1.36 32.49 -17.44
C THR A 230 2.80 32.19 -17.88
N GLY A 231 3.62 31.65 -16.98
CA GLY A 231 5.02 31.27 -17.25
C GLY A 231 5.23 29.79 -17.58
N ALA A 232 4.15 29.00 -17.71
CA ALA A 232 4.27 27.58 -18.02
C ALA A 232 4.62 27.35 -19.50
N VAL A 233 5.54 26.43 -19.76
CA VAL A 233 5.88 25.97 -21.12
C VAL A 233 4.69 25.21 -21.69
N ARG A 234 4.22 25.61 -22.87
CA ARG A 234 3.08 24.98 -23.56
C ARG A 234 3.52 24.32 -24.85
N VAL A 235 2.98 23.14 -25.09
CA VAL A 235 3.27 22.31 -26.25
C VAL A 235 1.94 21.88 -26.86
N GLU A 236 1.87 21.81 -28.19
CA GLU A 236 0.71 21.23 -28.85
C GLU A 236 0.68 19.72 -28.62
N MET A 237 -0.52 19.19 -28.38
CA MET A 237 -0.76 17.76 -28.20
C MET A 237 -1.46 17.23 -29.45
N SER A 238 -0.92 16.15 -30.00
CA SER A 238 -1.50 15.47 -31.17
C SER A 238 -2.59 14.47 -30.76
N SER A 239 -3.30 13.88 -31.73
CA SER A 239 -4.25 12.78 -31.43
C SER A 239 -3.46 11.52 -31.08
N TRP A 240 -3.72 11.00 -29.88
CA TRP A 240 -3.08 9.79 -29.35
C TRP A 240 -3.70 8.48 -29.87
N ASP A 241 -4.65 8.57 -30.79
CA ASP A 241 -5.22 7.39 -31.47
C ASP A 241 -4.23 6.76 -32.46
N ILE A 242 -3.22 7.52 -32.90
CA ILE A 242 -2.17 7.05 -33.81
C ILE A 242 -1.02 6.44 -32.98
N PRO A 243 -0.62 5.18 -33.20
CA PRO A 243 0.48 4.56 -32.48
C PRO A 243 1.78 5.38 -32.56
N GLY A 244 2.41 5.64 -31.41
CA GLY A 244 3.68 6.36 -31.31
C GLY A 244 3.56 7.88 -31.14
N SER A 245 2.41 8.47 -31.42
CA SER A 245 2.15 9.91 -31.20
C SER A 245 2.29 10.32 -29.73
N ALA A 246 1.74 9.52 -28.82
CA ALA A 246 1.82 9.76 -27.37
C ALA A 246 3.27 9.82 -26.86
N VAL A 247 4.11 8.89 -27.31
CA VAL A 247 5.53 8.84 -26.91
C VAL A 247 6.28 10.05 -27.48
N SER A 248 5.98 10.43 -28.73
CA SER A 248 6.59 11.60 -29.37
C SER A 248 6.21 12.89 -28.66
N ASP A 249 4.94 13.07 -28.29
CA ASP A 249 4.45 14.27 -27.60
C ASP A 249 5.08 14.41 -26.21
N VAL A 250 5.16 13.31 -25.45
CA VAL A 250 5.82 13.31 -24.13
C VAL A 250 7.32 13.60 -24.25
N ALA A 251 8.01 12.99 -25.22
CA ALA A 251 9.43 13.25 -25.46
C ALA A 251 9.69 14.72 -25.83
N ASN A 252 8.84 15.31 -26.68
CA ASN A 252 8.90 16.73 -27.04
C ASN A 252 8.64 17.64 -25.82
N ALA A 253 7.67 17.29 -24.98
CA ALA A 253 7.39 18.03 -23.75
C ALA A 253 8.59 18.02 -22.79
N ILE A 254 9.21 16.85 -22.58
CA ILE A 254 10.42 16.73 -21.75
C ILE A 254 11.56 17.56 -22.34
N ALA A 255 11.81 17.46 -23.65
CA ALA A 255 12.86 18.22 -24.32
C ALA A 255 12.71 19.75 -24.09
N LYS A 256 11.50 20.28 -24.29
CA LYS A 256 11.22 21.71 -24.05
C LYS A 256 11.36 22.13 -22.59
N ILE A 257 10.99 21.27 -21.66
CA ILE A 257 11.14 21.52 -20.22
C ILE A 257 12.63 21.54 -19.84
N VAL A 258 13.44 20.62 -20.36
CA VAL A 258 14.90 20.60 -20.16
C VAL A 258 15.57 21.84 -20.78
N GLU A 259 15.17 22.24 -21.99
CA GLU A 259 15.64 23.48 -22.63
C GLU A 259 15.34 24.73 -21.80
N SER A 260 14.20 24.74 -21.09
CA SER A 260 13.84 25.83 -20.17
C SER A 260 14.61 25.82 -18.84
N GLY A 261 15.51 24.84 -18.65
CA GLY A 261 16.42 24.76 -17.51
C GLY A 261 15.92 23.90 -16.34
N ALA A 262 14.79 23.19 -16.50
CA ALA A 262 14.31 22.24 -15.51
C ALA A 262 15.18 20.96 -15.48
N ARG A 263 15.27 20.32 -14.32
CA ARG A 263 16.09 19.12 -14.10
C ARG A 263 15.23 17.96 -13.62
N GLU A 264 15.67 16.75 -13.93
CA GLU A 264 15.08 15.50 -13.48
C GLU A 264 15.00 15.42 -11.94
N PRO A 265 14.05 14.64 -11.38
CA PRO A 265 13.12 13.73 -12.07
C PRO A 265 11.84 14.42 -12.59
N PHE A 266 11.38 13.97 -13.77
CA PHE A 266 10.07 14.32 -14.32
C PHE A 266 9.05 13.23 -13.98
N ILE A 267 7.79 13.61 -13.84
CA ILE A 267 6.66 12.73 -13.54
C ILE A 267 5.68 12.78 -14.71
#